data_AF-A0A7S2XCD0-F1
#
_entry.id   AF-A0A7S2XCD0-F1
#
_cell.length_a   1.000
_cell.length_b   1.000
_cell.length_c   1.000
_cell.angle_alpha   90.00
_cell.angle_beta   90.00
_cell.angle_gamma   90.00
#
_symmetry.space_group_name_H-M   'P 1'
#
loop_
_entity.id
_entity.type
_entity.pdbx_description
1 polymer ?
#
loop_
_entity_poly.entity_id
_entity_poly.type
_entity_poly.pdbx_seq_one_letter_code
_entity_poly.pdbx_strand_id
1 'polypeptide(L)'
;FLEPIEQDASFATEYAEVIKNPMDLSSISEKLGRAGTPSKYKEPRELFDDLNLIWSNARTFNPADHWVTKQANMMDETSKKMWLNSSIQQRWAEMHGEEAPSLNDVRVSSTNRKRRRPSSGPGLASEADHKIILEALQGSW
;
A
#
# COMPACT_ATOMS: atom_id res chain seq x y z
N PHE A 1 -4.77 12.74 1.65
CA PHE A 1 -4.31 11.35 1.83
C PHE A 1 -5.18 10.57 2.79
N LEU A 2 -5.74 11.19 3.84
CA LEU A 2 -6.48 10.50 4.89
C LEU A 2 -7.78 9.85 4.38
N GLU A 3 -8.55 10.60 3.60
CA GLU A 3 -9.85 10.18 3.08
C GLU A 3 -9.87 10.21 1.54
N PRO A 4 -10.85 9.52 0.91
CA PRO A 4 -11.16 9.71 -0.50
C PRO A 4 -11.33 11.20 -0.83
N ILE A 5 -11.05 11.57 -2.08
CA ILE A 5 -11.23 12.96 -2.49
C ILE A 5 -12.72 13.25 -2.67
N GLU A 6 -13.33 13.89 -1.68
CA GLU A 6 -14.72 14.36 -1.69
C GLU A 6 -14.81 15.85 -2.10
N GLN A 7 -14.33 16.17 -3.30
CA GLN A 7 -14.58 17.49 -3.91
C GLN A 7 -15.86 17.47 -4.76
N ASP A 8 -16.20 18.60 -5.39
CA ASP A 8 -17.38 18.68 -6.24
C ASP A 8 -17.30 17.70 -7.44
N ALA A 9 -18.46 17.48 -8.07
CA ALA A 9 -18.59 16.53 -9.17
C ALA A 9 -17.67 16.85 -10.37
N SER A 10 -17.34 18.12 -10.59
CA SER A 10 -16.45 18.52 -11.68
C SER A 10 -15.01 18.09 -11.41
N PHE A 11 -14.51 18.35 -10.20
CA PHE A 11 -13.19 17.89 -9.78
C PHE A 11 -13.11 16.37 -9.74
N ALA A 12 -14.14 15.70 -9.20
CA ALA A 12 -14.18 14.24 -9.14
C ALA A 12 -14.11 13.61 -10.54
N THR A 13 -14.76 14.23 -11.53
CA THR A 13 -14.70 13.79 -12.93
C THR A 13 -13.30 13.97 -13.50
N GLU A 14 -12.68 15.15 -13.37
CA GLU A 14 -11.31 15.39 -13.82
C GLU A 14 -10.30 14.45 -13.15
N TYR A 15 -10.45 14.23 -11.84
CA TYR A 15 -9.60 13.31 -11.10
C TYR A 15 -9.74 11.87 -11.61
N ALA A 16 -10.96 11.39 -11.88
CA ALA A 16 -11.20 10.05 -12.42
C ALA A 16 -10.72 9.87 -13.88
N GLU A 17 -10.66 10.97 -14.66
CA GLU A 17 -10.08 10.97 -16.00
C GLU A 17 -8.57 10.73 -15.98
N VAL A 18 -7.87 11.24 -14.97
CA VAL A 18 -6.42 11.09 -14.82
C VAL A 18 -6.06 9.84 -14.00
N ILE A 19 -6.71 9.66 -12.85
CA ILE A 19 -6.39 8.64 -11.85
C ILE A 19 -7.37 7.47 -11.94
N LYS A 20 -6.87 6.32 -12.41
CA LYS A 20 -7.69 5.13 -12.69
C LYS A 20 -7.92 4.21 -11.48
N ASN A 21 -7.07 4.30 -10.47
CA ASN A 21 -7.18 3.50 -9.25
C ASN A 21 -6.99 4.44 -8.06
N PRO A 22 -8.02 5.19 -7.63
CA PRO A 22 -7.93 6.02 -6.44
C PRO A 22 -7.64 5.16 -5.20
N MET A 23 -6.89 5.73 -4.25
CA MET A 23 -6.57 5.09 -2.98
C MET A 23 -6.27 6.18 -1.95
N ASP A 24 -6.55 5.88 -0.68
CA ASP A 24 -6.38 6.74 0.49
C ASP A 24 -6.20 5.88 1.75
N LEU A 25 -5.84 6.52 2.87
CA LEU A 25 -5.50 5.80 4.10
C LEU A 25 -6.71 5.17 4.80
N SER A 26 -7.90 5.77 4.71
CA SER A 26 -9.11 5.17 5.28
C SER A 26 -9.54 3.93 4.49
N SER A 27 -9.48 3.98 3.15
CA SER A 27 -9.64 2.82 2.28
C SER A 27 -8.64 1.71 2.60
N ILE A 28 -7.35 2.04 2.83
CA ILE A 28 -6.36 1.06 3.27
C ILE A 28 -6.73 0.45 4.62
N SER A 29 -7.17 1.26 5.59
CA SER A 29 -7.62 0.80 6.90
C SER A 29 -8.82 -0.15 6.79
N GLU A 30 -9.79 0.16 5.94
CA GLU A 30 -10.93 -0.71 5.67
C GLU A 30 -10.52 -2.03 5.02
N LYS A 31 -9.59 -1.99 4.06
CA LYS A 31 -9.04 -3.20 3.43
C LYS A 31 -8.23 -4.03 4.42
N LEU A 32 -7.50 -3.38 5.32
CA LEU A 32 -6.71 -4.05 6.33
C LEU A 32 -7.59 -4.86 7.28
N GLY A 33 -8.75 -4.31 7.62
CA GLY A 33 -9.66 -4.87 8.60
C GLY A 33 -9.22 -4.58 10.04
N ARG A 34 -9.99 -5.12 10.98
CA ARG A 34 -9.75 -5.12 12.43
C ARG A 34 -9.87 -6.54 12.98
N ALA A 35 -9.55 -6.71 14.26
CA ALA A 35 -9.78 -7.99 14.95
C ALA A 35 -11.22 -8.49 14.74
N GLY A 36 -11.35 -9.73 14.27
CA GLY A 36 -12.64 -10.35 13.94
C GLY A 36 -13.20 -10.01 12.55
N THR A 37 -12.49 -9.24 11.73
CA THR A 37 -12.84 -9.01 10.31
C THR A 37 -11.64 -9.36 9.43
N PRO A 38 -11.77 -10.31 8.47
CA PRO A 38 -10.65 -10.71 7.63
C PRO A 38 -10.08 -9.55 6.83
N SER A 39 -8.75 -9.52 6.67
CA SER A 39 -8.10 -8.60 5.73
C SER A 39 -8.51 -8.92 4.30
N LYS A 40 -8.68 -7.87 3.49
CA LYS A 40 -8.80 -7.98 2.04
C LYS A 40 -7.44 -8.14 1.35
N TYR A 41 -6.33 -7.92 2.07
CA TYR A 41 -4.98 -8.19 1.58
C TYR A 41 -4.64 -9.66 1.78
N LYS A 42 -4.09 -10.27 0.74
CA LYS A 42 -3.65 -11.67 0.76
C LYS A 42 -2.22 -11.82 1.24
N GLU A 43 -1.41 -10.81 1.03
CA GLU A 43 -0.01 -10.75 1.46
C GLU A 43 0.34 -9.31 1.85
N PRO A 44 1.32 -9.11 2.74
CA PRO A 44 1.76 -7.78 3.16
C PRO A 44 2.14 -6.89 1.98
N ARG A 45 2.67 -7.48 0.91
CA ARG A 45 3.09 -6.72 -0.27
C ARG A 45 1.94 -5.92 -0.89
N GLU A 46 0.72 -6.46 -0.91
CA GLU A 46 -0.45 -5.76 -1.46
C GLU A 46 -0.83 -4.51 -0.63
N LEU A 47 -0.65 -4.55 0.69
CA LEU A 47 -0.81 -3.37 1.56
C LEU A 47 0.21 -2.28 1.21
N PHE A 48 1.48 -2.66 1.02
CA PHE A 48 2.52 -1.70 0.65
C PHE A 48 2.34 -1.13 -0.75
N ASP A 49 1.82 -1.92 -1.68
CA ASP A 49 1.51 -1.46 -3.03
C ASP A 49 0.38 -0.40 -3.02
N ASP A 50 -0.65 -0.55 -2.19
CA ASP A 50 -1.69 0.46 -2.01
C ASP A 50 -1.16 1.74 -1.35
N LEU A 51 -0.26 1.63 -0.36
CA LEU A 51 0.42 2.81 0.21
C LEU A 51 1.19 3.58 -0.86
N ASN A 52 1.95 2.87 -1.71
CA ASN A 52 2.67 3.48 -2.82
C ASN A 52 1.73 4.09 -3.88
N LEU A 53 0.55 3.50 -4.07
CA LEU A 53 -0.45 4.01 -5.00
C LEU A 53 -0.98 5.39 -4.58
N ILE A 54 -1.16 5.64 -3.28
CA ILE A 54 -1.52 6.98 -2.77
C ILE A 54 -0.50 8.03 -3.22
N TRP A 55 0.79 7.74 -3.02
CA TRP A 55 1.87 8.66 -3.37
C TRP A 55 2.03 8.83 -4.89
N SER A 56 1.89 7.73 -5.63
CA SER A 56 1.95 7.74 -7.09
C SER A 56 0.81 8.56 -7.68
N ASN A 57 -0.42 8.37 -7.22
CA ASN A 57 -1.58 9.12 -7.69
C ASN A 57 -1.42 10.61 -7.41
N ALA A 58 -0.92 10.96 -6.22
CA ALA A 58 -0.63 12.34 -5.86
C ALA A 58 0.35 13.00 -6.84
N ARG A 59 1.46 12.32 -7.19
CA ARG A 59 2.43 12.81 -8.18
C ARG A 59 1.89 12.86 -9.60
N THR A 60 1.02 11.92 -9.98
CA THR A 60 0.42 11.88 -11.32
C THR A 60 -0.54 13.04 -11.53
N PHE A 61 -1.36 13.34 -10.52
CA PHE A 61 -2.38 14.39 -10.64
C PHE A 61 -1.81 15.80 -10.40
N ASN A 62 -0.84 15.95 -9.49
CA ASN A 62 -0.34 17.25 -9.07
C ASN A 62 1.00 17.59 -9.74
N PRO A 63 1.24 18.86 -10.13
CA PRO A 63 2.53 19.32 -10.62
C PRO A 63 3.69 19.05 -9.64
N ALA A 64 4.92 18.97 -10.14
CA ALA A 64 6.09 18.62 -9.34
C ALA A 64 6.41 19.61 -8.21
N ASP A 65 6.10 20.90 -8.40
CA ASP A 65 6.32 21.97 -7.44
C ASP A 65 5.17 22.14 -6.44
N HIS A 66 4.03 21.49 -6.69
CA HIS A 66 2.85 21.53 -5.83
C HIS A 66 3.14 20.94 -4.45
N TRP A 67 2.55 21.53 -3.41
CA TRP A 67 2.82 21.12 -2.03
C TRP A 67 2.39 19.66 -1.76
N VAL A 68 1.31 19.19 -2.40
CA VAL A 68 0.86 17.79 -2.29
C VAL A 68 1.91 16.82 -2.83
N THR A 69 2.55 17.15 -3.95
CA THR A 69 3.64 16.34 -4.53
C THR A 69 4.84 16.27 -3.59
N LYS A 70 5.22 17.40 -2.98
CA LYS A 70 6.30 17.45 -2.00
C LYS A 70 5.99 16.58 -0.77
N GLN A 71 4.76 16.65 -0.26
CA GLN A 71 4.31 15.80 0.84
C GLN A 71 4.30 14.31 0.46
N ALA A 72 3.83 13.97 -0.75
CA ALA A 72 3.84 12.59 -1.24
C ALA A 72 5.26 12.01 -1.30
N ASN A 73 6.25 12.79 -1.71
CA ASN A 73 7.65 12.35 -1.73
C ASN A 73 8.19 12.04 -0.32
N MET A 74 7.91 12.92 0.65
CA MET A 74 8.31 12.72 2.04
C MET A 74 7.63 11.48 2.67
N MET A 75 6.34 11.30 2.39
CA MET A 75 5.58 10.15 2.88
C MET A 75 6.00 8.83 2.23
N ASP A 76 6.34 8.85 0.94
CA ASP A 76 6.90 7.70 0.22
C ASP A 76 8.23 7.24 0.83
N GLU A 77 9.15 8.17 1.10
CA GLU A 77 10.41 7.85 1.79
C GLU A 77 10.19 7.32 3.21
N THR A 78 9.28 7.92 3.96
CA THR A 78 8.98 7.54 5.34
C THR A 78 8.36 6.14 5.39
N SER A 79 7.35 5.89 4.56
CA SER A 79 6.68 4.58 4.48
C SER A 79 7.63 3.47 4.03
N LYS A 80 8.54 3.73 3.07
CA LYS A 80 9.61 2.78 2.70
C LYS A 80 10.53 2.45 3.88
N LYS A 81 10.96 3.44 4.67
CA LYS A 81 11.80 3.20 5.86
C LYS A 81 11.06 2.38 6.91
N MET A 82 9.81 2.73 7.20
CA MET A 82 8.97 1.99 8.12
C MET A 82 8.78 0.54 7.65
N TRP A 83 8.48 0.33 6.37
CA TRP A 83 8.33 -0.99 5.78
C TRP A 83 9.57 -1.87 5.92
N LEU A 84 10.75 -1.28 5.70
CA LEU A 84 12.03 -1.99 5.85
C LEU A 84 12.34 -2.32 7.31
N ASN A 85 11.92 -1.47 8.25
CA ASN A 85 12.17 -1.65 9.67
C ASN A 85 11.14 -2.54 10.39
N SER A 86 9.98 -2.82 9.78
CA SER A 86 8.88 -3.56 10.43
C SER A 86 9.11 -5.07 10.54
N SER A 87 10.16 -5.61 9.91
CA SER A 87 10.44 -7.04 9.76
C SER A 87 9.35 -7.87 9.03
N ILE A 88 8.30 -7.23 8.50
CA ILE A 88 7.12 -7.94 8.01
C ILE A 88 7.43 -8.88 6.84
N GLN A 89 8.36 -8.49 5.98
CA GLN A 89 8.78 -9.30 4.84
C GLN A 89 9.55 -10.55 5.29
N GLN A 90 10.43 -10.44 6.30
CA GLN A 90 11.11 -11.59 6.87
C GLN A 90 10.11 -12.55 7.52
N ARG A 91 9.22 -12.02 8.37
CA ARG A 91 8.24 -12.82 9.10
C ARG A 91 7.25 -13.54 8.17
N TRP A 92 6.82 -12.87 7.11
CA TRP A 92 6.00 -13.49 6.07
C TRP A 92 6.73 -14.64 5.38
N ALA A 93 7.96 -14.38 4.92
CA ALA A 93 8.76 -15.39 4.25
C ALA A 93 9.03 -16.61 5.15
N GLU A 94 9.40 -16.39 6.42
CA GLU A 94 9.58 -17.44 7.42
C GLU A 94 8.31 -18.28 7.63
N MET A 95 7.13 -17.64 7.73
CA MET A 95 5.85 -18.33 7.92
C MET A 95 5.48 -19.23 6.73
N HIS A 96 5.75 -18.76 5.51
CA HIS A 96 5.39 -19.48 4.28
C HIS A 96 6.53 -20.36 3.74
N GLY A 97 7.70 -20.40 4.41
CA GLY A 97 8.87 -21.15 3.96
C GLY A 97 9.49 -20.59 2.67
N GLU A 98 9.32 -19.29 2.43
CA GLU A 98 9.86 -18.55 1.28
C GLU A 98 11.20 -17.89 1.63
N GLU A 99 11.96 -17.49 0.60
CA GLU A 99 13.15 -16.66 0.79
C GLU A 99 12.74 -15.19 0.94
N ALA A 100 13.22 -14.52 1.99
CA ALA A 100 12.88 -13.12 2.23
C ALA A 100 13.43 -12.21 1.11
N PRO A 101 12.63 -11.26 0.60
CA PRO A 101 13.10 -10.37 -0.47
C PRO A 101 14.27 -9.51 -0.01
N SER A 102 15.20 -9.24 -0.93
CA SER A 102 16.37 -8.41 -0.63
C SER A 102 15.96 -6.94 -0.42
N LEU A 103 16.76 -6.20 0.33
CA LEU A 103 16.57 -4.75 0.53
C LEU A 103 16.47 -3.97 -0.81
N ASN A 104 17.17 -4.45 -1.84
CA ASN A 104 17.12 -3.84 -3.16
C ASN A 104 15.78 -4.06 -3.86
N ASP A 105 15.14 -5.21 -3.66
CA ASP A 105 13.83 -5.52 -4.24
C ASP A 105 12.73 -4.59 -3.70
N VAL A 106 12.81 -4.24 -2.42
CA VAL A 106 11.87 -3.30 -1.79
C VAL A 106 12.07 -1.88 -2.35
N ARG A 107 13.32 -1.47 -2.58
CA ARG A 107 13.67 -0.11 -3.04
C ARG A 107 13.27 0.14 -4.51
N VAL A 108 13.42 -0.87 -5.36
CA VAL A 108 13.20 -0.78 -6.82
C VAL A 108 11.72 -0.80 -7.21
N SER A 109 10.83 -1.28 -6.33
CA SER A 109 9.40 -1.44 -6.65
C SER A 109 8.62 -0.15 -6.93
N SER A 110 9.25 1.02 -6.85
CA SER A 110 8.62 2.32 -7.12
C SER A 110 8.66 2.76 -8.58
N THR A 111 9.40 2.08 -9.47
CA THR A 111 9.61 2.60 -10.85
C THR A 111 9.35 1.63 -11.99
N ASN A 112 9.16 0.33 -11.72
CA ASN A 112 8.87 -0.61 -12.79
C ASN A 112 8.32 -1.91 -12.21
N ARG A 113 7.16 -2.35 -12.68
CA ARG A 113 6.93 -3.76 -13.08
C ARG A 113 5.46 -3.99 -13.45
N LYS A 114 5.28 -4.56 -14.64
CA LYS A 114 4.10 -5.35 -15.02
C LYS A 114 3.61 -6.12 -13.80
N ARG A 115 2.33 -5.93 -13.43
CA ARG A 115 1.59 -6.74 -12.45
C ARG A 115 2.08 -8.18 -12.50
N ARG A 116 2.84 -8.63 -11.49
CA ARG A 116 3.10 -10.07 -11.32
C ARG A 116 1.73 -10.75 -11.22
N ARG A 117 1.59 -11.93 -11.84
CA ARG A 117 0.34 -12.69 -11.80
C ARG A 117 -0.04 -12.92 -10.32
N PRO A 118 -1.33 -12.78 -9.95
CA PRO A 118 -1.75 -13.08 -8.59
C PRO A 118 -1.33 -14.51 -8.26
N SER A 119 -0.72 -14.70 -7.09
CA SER A 119 -0.65 -16.03 -6.49
C SER A 119 -2.08 -16.54 -6.28
N SER A 120 -2.22 -17.84 -6.44
CA SER A 120 -3.42 -18.61 -6.79
C SER A 120 -4.70 -18.34 -5.95
N GLY A 121 -5.84 -18.17 -6.64
CA GLY A 121 -7.18 -18.43 -6.11
C GLY A 121 -7.92 -17.28 -5.40
N PRO A 122 -9.27 -17.30 -5.36
CA PRO A 122 -10.11 -16.26 -4.74
C PRO A 122 -10.21 -16.38 -3.20
N GLY A 123 -9.25 -17.01 -2.53
CA GLY A 123 -9.27 -17.19 -1.07
C GLY A 123 -8.94 -15.91 -0.30
N LEU A 124 -9.65 -15.66 0.80
CA LEU A 124 -9.26 -14.71 1.83
C LEU A 124 -7.97 -15.20 2.52
N ALA A 125 -7.19 -14.27 3.09
CA ALA A 125 -6.03 -14.58 3.90
C ALA A 125 -6.40 -15.47 5.10
N SER A 126 -5.51 -16.38 5.51
CA SER A 126 -5.70 -17.19 6.72
C SER A 126 -5.72 -16.31 7.98
N GLU A 127 -6.18 -16.83 9.13
CA GLU A 127 -6.14 -16.08 10.40
C GLU A 127 -4.71 -15.71 10.81
N ALA A 128 -3.73 -16.57 10.51
CA ALA A 128 -2.31 -16.32 10.75
C ALA A 128 -1.77 -15.22 9.81
N ASP A 129 -2.12 -15.30 8.51
CA ASP A 129 -1.75 -14.30 7.50
C ASP A 129 -2.32 -12.93 7.88
N HIS A 130 -3.60 -12.89 8.28
CA HIS A 130 -4.29 -11.68 8.73
C HIS A 130 -3.59 -11.05 9.93
N LYS A 131 -3.14 -11.86 10.89
CA LYS A 131 -2.43 -11.35 12.08
C LYS A 131 -1.10 -10.69 11.70
N ILE A 132 -0.30 -11.30 10.82
CA ILE A 132 0.95 -10.68 10.34
C ILE A 132 0.65 -9.37 9.61
N ILE A 133 -0.37 -9.36 8.74
CA ILE A 133 -0.75 -8.18 7.98
C ILE A 133 -1.24 -7.05 8.90
N LEU A 134 -1.99 -7.35 9.97
CA LEU A 134 -2.42 -6.34 10.96
C LEU A 134 -1.26 -5.74 11.76
N GLU A 135 -0.31 -6.57 12.15
CA GLU A 135 0.87 -6.13 12.91
C GLU A 135 1.76 -5.17 12.10
N ALA A 136 1.65 -5.17 10.76
CA ALA A 136 2.33 -4.22 9.86
C ALA A 136 2.15 -2.75 10.26
N LEU A 137 0.96 -2.41 10.77
CA LEU A 137 0.63 -1.03 11.17
C LEU A 137 0.72 -0.83 12.68
N GLN A 138 0.51 -1.85 13.51
CA GLN A 138 0.40 -1.66 14.97
C GLN A 138 1.76 -1.55 15.68
N GLY A 139 2.86 -1.96 15.03
CA GLY A 139 4.20 -1.94 15.62
C GLY A 139 5.01 -0.66 15.42
N SER A 140 4.48 0.41 14.83
CA SER A 140 5.29 1.59 14.44
C SER A 140 4.53 2.92 14.34
N TRP A 141 3.69 3.26 15.33
CA TRP A 141 3.19 4.62 15.54
C TRP A 141 3.48 5.11 16.95
#